data_AF-A0A6I8NRI3-F1
#
_entry.id   AF-A0A6I8NRI3-F1
#
_cell.length_a   1.000
_cell.length_b   1.000
_cell.length_c   1.000
_cell.angle_alpha   90.00
_cell.angle_beta   90.00
_cell.angle_gamma   90.00
#
_symmetry.space_group_name_H-M   'P 1'
#
loop_
_entity.id
_entity.type
_entity.pdbx_description
1 polymer ?
#
loop_
_entity_poly.entity_id
_entity_poly.type
_entity_poly.pdbx_seq_one_letter_code
_entity_poly.pdbx_strand_id
1 'polypeptide(L)'
;MGRAGLAAVLLLLLRLLPLLAEGKRAAKPRCPAWCTCTRDNALCENARTIPRSVPPGVISLSFVRCGFTGIPEGSFSLTPSLQLLLFTSNSFDVISDDAFMGLPHLEYLFIENNNIKSISKHTFRGLKSLIHLSLAYNNLQTLPKDIFKGLDSLTNVDLRGNAFHCDCRLKWLVEWLGHTNATVEEIYCEGPAEYKKRKISSLSGKDFDCIITEFAWSQALPYQSLAVDTFSYLDDEYVVVAQPFTGKCIFLEWDHVEMTFRNYDNITGTSTVVCKPIVIETQLYVIVAQLFGGSHIYKRDSFANKFIKIQDIEILKIRKPNDIETFRIENDWYFVVADSSKAGFTTVYKWNGNGFYSHQSLHAWHRDTDVEYLEIPRMPHRARTPHLILSSSSQRPVMYQWNKGIQLFANQTDIPNTEDVYAVKHFTVRGDVYICLTRFIGDSKVMKWAGSAFLDVQRMPSRGAMVFQPLQVENYQYAILGSDYSFTQVYNWDSEKAKFVKFQELNVQAPRSFTRVTIDKRHFLFASSFKGTTQIYKHVIVDLSA
;
A
#
# COMPACT_ATOMS: atom_id res chain seq x y z
N MET A 1 -34.14 67.42 -5.48
CA MET A 1 -35.01 68.59 -5.26
C MET A 1 -36.34 68.26 -5.91
N GLY A 2 -37.52 68.22 -5.30
CA GLY A 2 -38.01 68.33 -3.93
C GLY A 2 -39.52 68.01 -3.99
N ARG A 3 -40.02 67.34 -2.95
CA ARG A 3 -41.30 67.54 -2.22
C ARG A 3 -42.41 68.37 -2.90
N ALA A 4 -43.71 68.21 -2.63
CA ALA A 4 -44.60 67.27 -1.94
C ALA A 4 -45.98 67.97 -1.87
N GLY A 5 -47.07 67.18 -1.85
CA GLY A 5 -48.38 67.55 -1.28
C GLY A 5 -49.33 68.38 -2.16
N LEU A 6 -50.65 68.38 -1.98
CA LEU A 6 -51.58 67.68 -1.07
C LEU A 6 -53.01 68.21 -1.40
N ALA A 7 -54.07 67.42 -1.10
CA ALA A 7 -55.50 67.77 -0.89
C ALA A 7 -56.44 66.90 -1.76
N ALA A 8 -57.62 66.41 -1.34
CA ALA A 8 -58.35 66.32 -0.07
C ALA A 8 -59.55 65.35 -0.34
N VAL A 9 -59.89 64.40 0.54
CA VAL A 9 -61.09 64.38 1.44
C VAL A 9 -62.43 64.29 0.65
N LEU A 10 -63.32 63.28 0.73
CA LEU A 10 -64.20 62.92 1.88
C LEU A 10 -65.26 61.84 1.50
N LEU A 11 -65.70 61.03 2.50
CA LEU A 11 -66.95 60.24 2.70
C LEU A 11 -67.28 59.01 1.81
N LEU A 12 -67.35 57.74 2.27
CA LEU A 12 -68.20 57.02 3.27
C LEU A 12 -69.70 56.85 2.89
N LEU A 13 -70.09 55.64 2.43
CA LEU A 13 -70.97 54.65 3.13
C LEU A 13 -71.91 53.79 2.23
N LEU A 14 -71.81 52.47 2.48
CA LEU A 14 -72.90 51.50 2.73
C LEU A 14 -73.55 50.62 1.60
N ARG A 15 -73.34 49.30 1.83
CA ARG A 15 -74.18 48.07 1.61
C ARG A 15 -74.00 47.30 0.28
N LEU A 16 -73.29 46.16 0.28
CA LEU A 16 -73.66 44.79 0.72
C LEU A 16 -74.72 44.08 -0.15
N LEU A 17 -74.25 43.14 -0.99
CA LEU A 17 -74.78 41.78 -1.18
C LEU A 17 -73.73 40.93 -1.95
N PRO A 18 -73.73 39.58 -1.77
CA PRO A 18 -72.53 38.75 -1.75
C PRO A 18 -72.21 38.09 -3.11
N LEU A 19 -70.93 37.86 -3.38
CA LEU A 19 -70.48 36.87 -4.35
C LEU A 19 -69.86 35.71 -3.58
N LEU A 20 -70.48 34.54 -3.73
CA LEU A 20 -70.01 33.28 -3.18
C LEU A 20 -68.53 33.08 -3.49
N ALA A 21 -67.70 33.06 -2.47
CA ALA A 21 -66.41 32.41 -2.55
C ALA A 21 -66.67 30.90 -2.59
N GLU A 22 -66.74 30.34 -3.79
CA GLU A 22 -66.57 28.91 -3.99
C GLU A 22 -65.21 28.52 -3.39
N GLY A 23 -65.24 27.90 -2.22
CA GLY A 23 -64.10 27.19 -1.69
C GLY A 23 -63.70 26.12 -2.70
N LYS A 24 -62.62 26.37 -3.44
CA LYS A 24 -61.94 25.33 -4.21
C LYS A 24 -61.51 24.25 -3.22
N ARG A 25 -62.31 23.19 -3.11
CA ARG A 25 -61.89 21.95 -2.45
C ARG A 25 -60.58 21.52 -3.11
N ALA A 26 -59.51 21.40 -2.33
CA ALA A 26 -58.26 20.81 -2.78
C ALA A 26 -58.58 19.48 -3.49
N ALA A 27 -58.14 19.34 -4.74
CA ALA A 27 -58.36 18.12 -5.50
C ALA A 27 -57.79 16.95 -4.71
N LYS A 28 -58.62 15.95 -4.38
CA LYS A 28 -58.15 14.74 -3.69
C LYS A 28 -56.99 14.15 -4.51
N PRO A 29 -55.84 13.87 -3.89
CA PRO A 29 -54.71 13.28 -4.61
C PRO A 29 -55.17 11.99 -5.28
N ARG A 30 -55.05 11.96 -6.61
CA ARG A 30 -55.45 10.81 -7.41
C ARG A 30 -54.34 9.76 -7.32
N CYS A 31 -54.74 8.50 -7.15
CA CYS A 31 -53.79 7.39 -7.18
C CYS A 31 -52.98 7.42 -8.49
N PRO A 32 -51.63 7.25 -8.43
CA PRO A 32 -50.81 7.21 -9.63
C PRO A 32 -51.24 6.10 -10.60
N ALA A 33 -51.03 6.29 -11.91
CA ALA A 33 -51.46 5.34 -12.95
C ALA A 33 -50.82 3.95 -12.82
N TRP A 34 -49.62 3.86 -12.23
CA TRP A 34 -48.89 2.61 -12.01
C TRP A 34 -49.09 2.05 -10.60
N CYS A 35 -50.09 2.54 -9.87
CA CYS A 35 -50.38 2.12 -8.51
C CYS A 35 -51.85 1.77 -8.32
N THR A 36 -52.12 0.85 -7.41
CA THR A 36 -53.44 0.52 -6.89
C THR A 36 -53.51 1.01 -5.46
N CYS A 37 -54.37 1.99 -5.19
CA CYS A 37 -54.48 2.62 -3.88
C CYS A 37 -55.81 2.29 -3.20
N THR A 38 -55.76 1.98 -1.91
CA THR A 38 -56.89 1.97 -0.98
C THR A 38 -56.81 3.21 -0.09
N ARG A 39 -57.62 3.25 0.98
CA ARG A 39 -57.56 4.32 1.99
C ARG A 39 -56.19 4.37 2.69
N ASP A 40 -55.65 3.19 2.99
CA ASP A 40 -54.51 3.02 3.90
C ASP A 40 -53.28 2.46 3.17
N ASN A 41 -53.46 1.82 2.01
CA ASN A 41 -52.39 1.12 1.30
C ASN A 41 -52.22 1.63 -0.13
N ALA A 42 -51.00 1.59 -0.66
CA ALA A 42 -50.72 1.78 -2.08
C ALA A 42 -49.73 0.72 -2.59
N LEU A 43 -50.09 0.00 -3.65
CA LEU A 43 -49.22 -0.96 -4.32
C LEU A 43 -48.87 -0.42 -5.70
N CYS A 44 -47.59 -0.13 -5.94
CA CYS A 44 -47.06 0.34 -7.21
C CYS A 44 -46.31 -0.77 -7.93
N GLU A 45 -46.67 -1.03 -9.18
CA GLU A 45 -46.04 -2.06 -10.01
C GLU A 45 -45.59 -1.45 -11.34
N ASN A 46 -44.40 -1.82 -11.82
CA ASN A 46 -43.82 -1.32 -13.08
C ASN A 46 -43.67 0.22 -13.15
N ALA A 47 -43.59 0.89 -12.00
CA ALA A 47 -43.39 2.34 -11.95
C ALA A 47 -41.98 2.71 -12.44
N ARG A 48 -41.88 3.66 -13.38
CA ARG A 48 -40.58 4.12 -13.93
C ARG A 48 -39.84 5.09 -13.01
N THR A 49 -40.57 5.76 -12.13
CA THR A 49 -40.06 6.73 -11.15
C THR A 49 -40.88 6.61 -9.87
N ILE A 50 -40.32 7.06 -8.75
CA ILE A 50 -41.03 7.10 -7.47
C ILE A 50 -42.17 8.14 -7.58
N PRO A 51 -43.46 7.73 -7.51
CA PRO A 51 -44.56 8.64 -7.78
C PRO A 51 -44.74 9.67 -6.67
N ARG A 52 -44.71 10.96 -7.02
CA ARG A 52 -44.98 12.06 -6.08
C ARG A 52 -46.46 12.29 -5.77
N SER A 53 -47.36 11.61 -6.48
CA SER A 53 -48.81 11.77 -6.35
C SER A 53 -49.48 10.67 -5.51
N VAL A 54 -48.70 9.85 -4.80
CA VAL A 54 -49.27 8.90 -3.82
C VAL A 54 -50.04 9.69 -2.77
N PRO A 55 -51.27 9.28 -2.40
CA PRO A 55 -52.04 9.99 -1.38
C PRO A 55 -51.25 10.08 -0.05
N PRO A 56 -51.13 11.26 0.58
CA PRO A 56 -50.25 11.48 1.72
C PRO A 56 -50.70 10.75 3.00
N GLY A 57 -51.94 10.28 3.05
CA GLY A 57 -52.52 9.57 4.19
C GLY A 57 -52.34 8.05 4.18
N VAL A 58 -51.67 7.48 3.17
CA VAL A 58 -51.37 6.04 3.18
C VAL A 58 -50.37 5.71 4.28
N ILE A 59 -50.58 4.56 4.93
CA ILE A 59 -49.73 4.03 6.00
C ILE A 59 -48.84 2.90 5.48
N SER A 60 -49.22 2.23 4.39
CA SER A 60 -48.43 1.16 3.77
C SER A 60 -48.21 1.43 2.28
N LEU A 61 -46.96 1.34 1.83
CA LEU A 61 -46.57 1.56 0.44
C LEU A 61 -45.64 0.44 -0.04
N SER A 62 -45.96 -0.15 -1.19
CA SER A 62 -45.22 -1.27 -1.77
C SER A 62 -44.80 -0.99 -3.20
N PHE A 63 -43.55 -1.28 -3.54
CA PHE A 63 -42.98 -1.17 -4.88
C PHE A 63 -42.51 -2.54 -5.37
N VAL A 64 -43.13 -3.02 -6.46
CA VAL A 64 -42.88 -4.33 -7.03
C VAL A 64 -42.47 -4.18 -8.50
N ARG A 65 -41.38 -4.81 -8.92
CA ARG A 65 -40.94 -4.84 -10.33
C ARG A 65 -40.88 -3.45 -10.98
N CYS A 66 -40.42 -2.44 -10.24
CA CYS A 66 -40.31 -1.08 -10.72
C CYS A 66 -39.04 -0.86 -11.55
N GLY A 67 -39.09 0.12 -12.45
CA GLY A 67 -38.02 0.43 -13.40
C GLY A 67 -37.06 1.55 -12.97
N PHE A 68 -37.27 2.17 -11.80
CA PHE A 68 -36.32 3.14 -11.27
C PHE A 68 -35.10 2.42 -10.65
N THR A 69 -33.90 2.91 -10.95
CA THR A 69 -32.66 2.28 -10.54
C THR A 69 -32.06 2.86 -9.27
N GLY A 70 -32.73 3.79 -8.60
CA GLY A 70 -32.23 4.31 -7.33
C GLY A 70 -33.30 5.01 -6.51
N ILE A 71 -32.99 5.21 -5.24
CA ILE A 71 -33.83 5.93 -4.28
C ILE A 71 -33.05 7.15 -3.79
N PRO A 72 -33.31 8.34 -4.38
CA PRO A 72 -32.69 9.59 -3.95
C PRO A 72 -33.11 10.03 -2.54
N GLU A 73 -32.38 11.02 -2.00
CA GLU A 73 -32.70 11.69 -0.74
C GLU A 73 -34.16 12.17 -0.69
N GLY A 74 -34.83 11.95 0.44
CA GLY A 74 -36.16 12.49 0.73
C GLY A 74 -37.26 12.01 -0.22
N SER A 75 -37.07 10.86 -0.88
CA SER A 75 -37.98 10.32 -1.90
C SER A 75 -39.43 10.12 -1.41
N PHE A 76 -39.63 9.98 -0.09
CA PHE A 76 -40.92 9.72 0.55
C PHE A 76 -41.41 10.86 1.44
N SER A 77 -40.84 12.05 1.30
CA SER A 77 -41.20 13.25 2.08
C SER A 77 -42.67 13.69 1.92
N LEU A 78 -43.32 13.32 0.82
CA LEU A 78 -44.74 13.62 0.55
C LEU A 78 -45.72 12.62 1.18
N THR A 79 -45.21 11.54 1.78
CA THR A 79 -46.00 10.50 2.47
C THR A 79 -45.47 10.31 3.90
N PRO A 80 -45.57 11.32 4.77
CA PRO A 80 -44.94 11.31 6.10
C PRO A 80 -45.60 10.35 7.10
N SER A 81 -46.83 9.89 6.81
CA SER A 81 -47.62 9.00 7.69
C SER A 81 -47.31 7.51 7.50
N LEU A 82 -46.32 7.16 6.67
CA LEU A 82 -45.97 5.77 6.42
C LEU A 82 -45.49 5.06 7.69
N GLN A 83 -46.03 3.86 7.90
CA GLN A 83 -45.65 2.91 8.93
C GLN A 83 -44.95 1.68 8.32
N LEU A 84 -45.34 1.28 7.09
CA LEU A 84 -44.76 0.16 6.37
C LEU A 84 -44.33 0.56 4.95
N LEU A 85 -43.11 0.18 4.57
CA LEU A 85 -42.58 0.39 3.23
C LEU A 85 -41.91 -0.89 2.72
N LEU A 86 -42.35 -1.36 1.55
CA LEU A 86 -41.87 -2.61 0.94
C LEU A 86 -41.29 -2.35 -0.46
N PHE A 87 -40.10 -2.89 -0.73
CA PHE A 87 -39.49 -3.00 -2.04
C PHE A 87 -39.16 -4.45 -2.32
N THR A 88 -39.75 -5.03 -3.36
CA THR A 88 -39.45 -6.42 -3.76
C THR A 88 -39.34 -6.57 -5.28
N SER A 89 -38.44 -7.44 -5.72
CA SER A 89 -38.20 -7.73 -7.14
C SER A 89 -37.84 -6.48 -7.97
N ASN A 90 -37.09 -5.55 -7.40
CA ASN A 90 -36.55 -4.36 -8.07
C ASN A 90 -35.03 -4.50 -8.31
N SER A 91 -34.46 -3.61 -9.12
CA SER A 91 -33.01 -3.52 -9.34
C SER A 91 -32.54 -2.10 -9.04
N PHE A 92 -31.71 -1.94 -8.01
CA PHE A 92 -31.18 -0.66 -7.58
C PHE A 92 -29.67 -0.59 -7.80
N ASP A 93 -29.24 0.44 -8.51
CA ASP A 93 -27.83 0.84 -8.55
C ASP A 93 -27.42 1.44 -7.20
N VAL A 94 -28.19 2.39 -6.67
CA VAL A 94 -27.85 3.07 -5.40
C VAL A 94 -29.11 3.41 -4.60
N ILE A 95 -29.09 3.11 -3.31
CA ILE A 95 -29.99 3.72 -2.32
C ILE A 95 -29.18 4.81 -1.61
N SER A 96 -29.52 6.07 -1.87
CA SER A 96 -28.72 7.22 -1.46
C SER A 96 -28.78 7.49 0.04
N ASP A 97 -27.90 8.37 0.53
CA ASP A 97 -28.02 8.94 1.86
C ASP A 97 -29.39 9.61 2.02
N ASP A 98 -29.97 9.50 3.21
CA ASP A 98 -31.23 10.17 3.56
C ASP A 98 -32.44 9.79 2.67
N ALA A 99 -32.37 8.65 1.97
CA ALA A 99 -33.41 8.15 1.08
C ALA A 99 -34.79 8.07 1.75
N PHE A 100 -34.82 7.69 3.02
CA PHE A 100 -36.03 7.53 3.84
C PHE A 100 -36.23 8.67 4.84
N MET A 101 -35.54 9.80 4.66
CA MET A 101 -35.72 10.97 5.52
C MET A 101 -37.15 11.50 5.44
N GLY A 102 -37.66 11.98 6.58
CA GLY A 102 -39.02 12.54 6.68
C GLY A 102 -40.10 11.51 7.00
N LEU A 103 -39.71 10.27 7.37
CA LEU A 103 -40.62 9.20 7.78
C LEU A 103 -40.51 8.90 9.29
N PRO A 104 -41.01 9.78 10.17
CA PRO A 104 -40.85 9.63 11.62
C PRO A 104 -41.68 8.48 12.22
N HIS A 105 -42.70 8.01 11.50
CA HIS A 105 -43.62 6.96 11.95
C HIS A 105 -43.34 5.59 11.32
N LEU A 106 -42.26 5.45 10.54
CA LEU A 106 -41.95 4.20 9.86
C LEU A 106 -41.47 3.15 10.85
N GLU A 107 -42.20 2.04 10.95
CA GLU A 107 -41.94 0.92 11.86
C GLU A 107 -41.39 -0.30 11.11
N TYR A 108 -41.82 -0.51 9.87
CA TYR A 108 -41.47 -1.68 9.06
C TYR A 108 -40.88 -1.25 7.71
N LEU A 109 -39.62 -1.61 7.47
CA LEU A 109 -38.94 -1.37 6.20
C LEU A 109 -38.42 -2.70 5.64
N PHE A 110 -39.04 -3.15 4.56
CA PHE A 110 -38.70 -4.39 3.89
C PHE A 110 -38.12 -4.09 2.52
N ILE A 111 -36.83 -4.34 2.34
CA ILE A 111 -36.14 -4.23 1.06
C ILE A 111 -35.64 -5.64 0.78
N GLU A 112 -36.45 -6.47 0.14
CA GLU A 112 -36.20 -7.90 0.02
C GLU A 112 -36.20 -8.36 -1.44
N ASN A 113 -35.37 -9.35 -1.79
CA ASN A 113 -35.36 -9.92 -3.14
C ASN A 113 -35.13 -8.85 -4.24
N ASN A 114 -34.23 -7.90 -4.00
CA ASN A 114 -33.82 -6.91 -5.00
C ASN A 114 -32.37 -7.20 -5.44
N ASN A 115 -31.93 -6.57 -6.53
CA ASN A 115 -30.52 -6.55 -6.88
C ASN A 115 -29.95 -5.18 -6.54
N ILE A 116 -29.23 -5.06 -5.42
CA ILE A 116 -28.71 -3.78 -4.93
C ILE A 116 -27.20 -3.73 -5.15
N LYS A 117 -26.71 -2.78 -5.94
CA LYS A 117 -25.26 -2.60 -6.12
C LYS A 117 -24.61 -1.87 -4.94
N SER A 118 -25.26 -0.85 -4.39
CA SER A 118 -24.72 -0.06 -3.28
C SER A 118 -25.81 0.55 -2.40
N ILE A 119 -25.51 0.62 -1.10
CA ILE A 119 -26.30 1.33 -0.07
C ILE A 119 -25.36 2.35 0.56
N SER A 120 -25.81 3.59 0.73
CA SER A 120 -25.00 4.66 1.33
C SER A 120 -25.00 4.61 2.87
N LYS A 121 -24.02 5.26 3.50
CA LYS A 121 -23.79 5.18 4.95
C LYS A 121 -24.97 5.72 5.77
N HIS A 122 -25.65 6.75 5.28
CA HIS A 122 -26.74 7.44 5.97
C HIS A 122 -28.12 7.12 5.37
N THR A 123 -28.25 6.00 4.67
CA THR A 123 -29.52 5.59 4.05
C THR A 123 -30.69 5.53 5.05
N PHE A 124 -30.49 4.97 6.24
CA PHE A 124 -31.55 4.81 7.26
C PHE A 124 -31.58 5.94 8.30
N ARG A 125 -30.87 7.05 8.05
CA ARG A 125 -30.78 8.15 9.01
C ARG A 125 -32.18 8.74 9.28
N GLY A 126 -32.50 8.92 10.57
CA GLY A 126 -33.75 9.54 11.01
C GLY A 126 -34.92 8.57 11.23
N LEU A 127 -34.77 7.29 10.93
CA LEU A 127 -35.80 6.26 11.16
C LEU A 127 -35.83 5.78 12.62
N LYS A 128 -36.11 6.71 13.55
CA LYS A 128 -36.04 6.45 15.01
C LYS A 128 -37.08 5.45 15.52
N SER A 129 -38.21 5.33 14.80
CA SER A 129 -39.33 4.45 15.16
C SER A 129 -39.25 3.08 14.49
N LEU A 130 -38.17 2.78 13.76
CA LEU A 130 -38.06 1.55 12.99
C LEU A 130 -37.89 0.34 13.91
N ILE A 131 -38.82 -0.60 13.81
CA ILE A 131 -38.90 -1.83 14.62
C ILE A 131 -38.28 -3.00 13.85
N HIS A 132 -38.62 -3.13 12.56
CA HIS A 132 -38.18 -4.24 11.71
C HIS A 132 -37.57 -3.73 10.41
N LEU A 133 -36.29 -4.06 10.20
CA LEU A 133 -35.57 -3.83 8.96
C LEU A 133 -35.24 -5.17 8.29
N SER A 134 -35.66 -5.37 7.05
CA SER A 134 -35.21 -6.51 6.23
C SER A 134 -34.41 -6.03 5.03
N LEU A 135 -33.20 -6.56 4.89
CA LEU A 135 -32.33 -6.48 3.72
C LEU A 135 -32.08 -7.87 3.13
N ALA A 136 -33.01 -8.80 3.32
CA ALA A 136 -32.85 -10.18 2.91
C ALA A 136 -32.81 -10.36 1.38
N TYR A 137 -32.01 -11.32 0.93
CA TYR A 137 -31.93 -11.72 -0.49
C TYR A 137 -31.61 -10.58 -1.46
N ASN A 138 -30.69 -9.68 -1.08
CA ASN A 138 -30.26 -8.57 -1.95
C ASN A 138 -28.89 -8.79 -2.62
N ASN A 139 -28.26 -9.95 -2.41
CA ASN A 139 -26.92 -10.27 -2.90
C ASN A 139 -25.84 -9.24 -2.48
N LEU A 140 -26.01 -8.60 -1.32
CA LEU A 140 -25.06 -7.63 -0.81
C LEU A 140 -23.75 -8.30 -0.45
N GLN A 141 -22.63 -7.72 -0.90
CA GLN A 141 -21.29 -8.20 -0.55
C GLN A 141 -20.75 -7.55 0.72
N THR A 142 -21.24 -6.36 1.06
CA THR A 142 -20.83 -5.63 2.27
C THR A 142 -21.94 -4.67 2.69
N LEU A 143 -21.83 -4.11 3.89
CA LEU A 143 -22.67 -3.03 4.38
C LEU A 143 -21.78 -1.90 4.92
N PRO A 144 -22.11 -0.62 4.65
CA PRO A 144 -21.38 0.51 5.21
C PRO A 144 -21.37 0.48 6.74
N LYS A 145 -20.23 0.86 7.32
CA LYS A 145 -20.11 1.05 8.78
C LYS A 145 -21.10 2.09 9.29
N ASP A 146 -21.65 1.82 10.47
CA ASP A 146 -22.66 2.66 11.14
C ASP A 146 -24.01 2.78 10.41
N ILE A 147 -24.32 1.92 9.43
CA ILE A 147 -25.58 2.03 8.68
C ILE A 147 -26.83 1.88 9.58
N PHE A 148 -26.71 1.19 10.72
CA PHE A 148 -27.78 1.04 11.71
C PHE A 148 -27.73 2.08 12.85
N LYS A 149 -26.87 3.09 12.74
CA LYS A 149 -26.70 4.09 13.80
C LYS A 149 -27.95 4.96 13.96
N GLY A 150 -28.45 5.03 15.19
CA GLY A 150 -29.64 5.82 15.55
C GLY A 150 -30.98 5.14 15.26
N LEU A 151 -30.96 3.84 14.95
CA LEU A 151 -32.15 2.99 14.86
C LEU A 151 -32.48 2.41 16.26
N ASP A 152 -32.86 3.28 17.19
CA ASP A 152 -32.94 2.93 18.61
C ASP A 152 -34.12 1.98 18.96
N SER A 153 -35.13 1.92 18.11
CA SER A 153 -36.33 1.07 18.30
C SER A 153 -36.23 -0.31 17.64
N LEU A 154 -35.07 -0.64 17.05
CA LEU A 154 -34.90 -1.81 16.19
C LEU A 154 -34.94 -3.11 17.01
N THR A 155 -35.92 -3.97 16.75
CA THR A 155 -36.05 -5.28 17.40
C THR A 155 -35.68 -6.42 16.47
N ASN A 156 -35.83 -6.25 15.16
CA ASN A 156 -35.63 -7.31 14.17
C ASN A 156 -34.82 -6.79 12.98
N VAL A 157 -33.73 -7.50 12.65
CA VAL A 157 -32.96 -7.26 11.44
C VAL A 157 -32.78 -8.56 10.67
N ASP A 158 -33.22 -8.58 9.41
CA ASP A 158 -33.03 -9.74 8.52
C ASP A 158 -31.99 -9.42 7.45
N LEU A 159 -30.88 -10.16 7.47
CA LEU A 159 -29.76 -10.03 6.54
C LEU A 159 -29.51 -11.31 5.73
N ARG A 160 -30.39 -12.32 5.81
CA ARG A 160 -30.18 -13.62 5.17
C ARG A 160 -30.15 -13.53 3.64
N GLY A 161 -29.54 -14.50 2.98
CA GLY A 161 -29.50 -14.57 1.51
C GLY A 161 -28.65 -13.48 0.84
N ASN A 162 -27.77 -12.82 1.60
CA ASN A 162 -26.73 -11.93 1.04
C ASN A 162 -25.41 -12.69 0.87
N ALA A 163 -24.51 -12.13 0.06
CA ALA A 163 -23.23 -12.73 -0.32
C ALA A 163 -22.05 -12.05 0.39
N PHE A 164 -22.13 -11.94 1.72
CA PHE A 164 -21.19 -11.14 2.50
C PHE A 164 -19.74 -11.60 2.35
N HIS A 165 -18.86 -10.65 2.05
CA HIS A 165 -17.43 -10.83 2.07
C HIS A 165 -16.90 -10.42 3.45
N CYS A 166 -16.52 -11.42 4.26
CA CYS A 166 -16.01 -11.26 5.62
C CYS A 166 -14.55 -10.81 5.58
N ASP A 167 -14.36 -9.56 5.19
CA ASP A 167 -13.11 -8.80 5.28
C ASP A 167 -13.26 -7.65 6.31
N CYS A 168 -12.25 -6.79 6.39
CA CYS A 168 -12.21 -5.68 7.34
C CYS A 168 -13.36 -4.68 7.21
N ARG A 169 -13.96 -4.54 6.02
CA ARG A 169 -15.13 -3.66 5.82
C ARG A 169 -16.37 -4.20 6.52
N LEU A 170 -16.41 -5.50 6.81
CA LEU A 170 -17.52 -6.15 7.52
C LEU A 170 -17.24 -6.37 9.01
N LYS A 171 -16.05 -6.04 9.51
CA LYS A 171 -15.67 -6.18 10.93
C LYS A 171 -16.67 -5.52 11.87
N TRP A 172 -17.14 -4.31 11.52
CA TRP A 172 -18.10 -3.57 12.33
C TRP A 172 -19.43 -4.33 12.50
N LEU A 173 -19.85 -5.11 11.50
CA LEU A 173 -21.09 -5.88 11.57
C LEU A 173 -20.95 -7.04 12.55
N VAL A 174 -19.80 -7.71 12.56
CA VAL A 174 -19.47 -8.74 13.55
C VAL A 174 -19.52 -8.17 14.97
N GLU A 175 -18.92 -6.99 15.17
CA GLU A 175 -18.95 -6.29 16.46
C GLU A 175 -20.37 -5.85 16.85
N TRP A 176 -21.14 -5.32 15.91
CA TRP A 176 -22.52 -4.90 16.13
C TRP A 176 -23.43 -6.08 16.49
N LEU A 177 -23.28 -7.24 15.82
CA LEU A 177 -24.02 -8.46 16.15
C LEU A 177 -23.75 -8.95 17.58
N GLY A 178 -22.56 -8.69 18.12
CA GLY A 178 -22.20 -9.05 19.50
C GLY A 178 -22.80 -8.12 20.57
N HIS A 179 -23.25 -6.91 20.21
CA HIS A 179 -23.71 -5.90 21.17
C HIS A 179 -25.18 -5.48 20.96
N THR A 180 -25.78 -5.81 19.81
CA THR A 180 -27.16 -5.43 19.50
C THR A 180 -28.16 -6.22 20.35
N ASN A 181 -29.26 -5.57 20.74
CA ASN A 181 -30.41 -6.22 21.36
C ASN A 181 -31.43 -6.72 20.34
N ALA A 182 -31.26 -6.36 19.05
CA ALA A 182 -32.14 -6.81 17.99
C ALA A 182 -31.91 -8.29 17.69
N THR A 183 -32.98 -9.03 17.42
CA THR A 183 -32.88 -10.40 16.93
C THR A 183 -32.44 -10.39 15.47
N VAL A 184 -31.36 -11.11 15.17
CA VAL A 184 -30.81 -11.26 13.83
C VAL A 184 -30.70 -12.74 13.49
N GLU A 185 -31.24 -13.11 12.33
CA GLU A 185 -31.16 -14.48 11.81
C GLU A 185 -29.73 -14.90 11.47
N GLU A 186 -29.50 -16.20 11.32
CA GLU A 186 -28.17 -16.72 11.00
C GLU A 186 -27.71 -16.32 9.59
N ILE A 187 -26.57 -15.62 9.54
CA ILE A 187 -25.93 -15.20 8.30
C ILE A 187 -24.51 -15.77 8.18
N TYR A 188 -24.09 -15.98 6.94
CA TYR A 188 -22.88 -16.70 6.59
C TYR A 188 -22.01 -15.89 5.62
N CYS A 189 -20.70 -16.03 5.73
CA CYS A 189 -19.76 -15.45 4.77
C CYS A 189 -19.78 -16.23 3.45
N GLU A 190 -19.76 -15.53 2.31
CA GLU A 190 -19.55 -16.16 1.00
C GLU A 190 -18.07 -16.10 0.56
N GLY A 191 -17.31 -15.15 1.11
CA GLY A 191 -15.86 -15.04 0.94
C GLY A 191 -15.20 -14.25 2.08
N PRO A 192 -13.87 -14.11 2.12
CA PRO A 192 -12.91 -14.79 1.24
C PRO A 192 -12.87 -16.31 1.53
N ALA A 193 -12.10 -17.08 0.74
CA ALA A 193 -12.12 -18.56 0.79
C ALA A 193 -11.91 -19.15 2.19
N GLU A 194 -11.12 -18.48 3.04
CA GLU A 194 -10.83 -18.85 4.43
C GLU A 194 -12.07 -18.77 5.34
N TYR A 195 -12.98 -17.83 5.06
CA TYR A 195 -14.20 -17.60 5.82
C TYR A 195 -15.46 -18.16 5.16
N LYS A 196 -15.36 -18.67 3.94
CA LYS A 196 -16.52 -19.16 3.18
C LYS A 196 -17.36 -20.17 3.99
N LYS A 197 -18.67 -19.93 4.04
CA LYS A 197 -19.69 -20.64 4.81
C LYS A 197 -19.51 -20.60 6.34
N ARG A 198 -18.59 -19.81 6.90
CA ARG A 198 -18.53 -19.57 8.34
C ARG A 198 -19.66 -18.64 8.77
N LYS A 199 -20.23 -18.88 9.95
CA LYS A 199 -21.30 -18.06 10.54
C LYS A 199 -20.71 -16.74 11.02
N ILE A 200 -21.25 -15.61 10.57
CA ILE A 200 -20.70 -14.28 10.87
C ILE A 200 -20.74 -13.99 12.37
N SER A 201 -21.81 -14.39 13.06
CA SER A 201 -21.96 -14.21 14.51
C SER A 201 -20.99 -15.06 15.34
N SER A 202 -20.30 -16.03 14.73
CA SER A 202 -19.27 -16.86 15.40
C SER A 202 -17.88 -16.25 15.30
N LEU A 203 -17.70 -15.24 14.45
CA LEU A 203 -16.45 -14.53 14.28
C LEU A 203 -16.27 -13.51 15.41
N SER A 204 -15.02 -13.21 15.71
CA SER A 204 -14.61 -12.15 16.62
C SER A 204 -13.99 -11.00 15.83
N GLY A 205 -14.10 -9.77 16.33
CA GLY A 205 -13.34 -8.64 15.78
C GLY A 205 -11.82 -8.86 15.76
N LYS A 206 -11.31 -9.80 16.59
CA LYS A 206 -9.91 -10.23 16.62
C LYS A 206 -9.50 -11.14 15.46
N ASP A 207 -10.46 -11.77 14.78
CA ASP A 207 -10.19 -12.63 13.63
C ASP A 207 -9.85 -11.80 12.38
N PHE A 208 -10.08 -10.49 12.43
CA PHE A 208 -9.78 -9.56 11.34
C PHE A 208 -8.54 -8.72 11.68
N ASP A 209 -7.43 -9.00 10.99
CA ASP A 209 -6.26 -8.12 11.01
C ASP A 209 -6.46 -7.00 9.97
N CYS A 210 -6.95 -5.85 10.44
CA CYS A 210 -7.34 -4.72 9.60
C CYS A 210 -6.32 -3.61 9.52
N ILE A 211 -5.26 -3.71 10.33
CA ILE A 211 -4.16 -2.77 10.30
C ILE A 211 -3.13 -3.36 9.35
N ILE A 212 -3.19 -2.95 8.10
CA ILE A 212 -2.14 -3.27 7.13
C ILE A 212 -1.17 -2.10 7.03
N THR A 213 -0.13 -2.31 6.25
CA THR A 213 0.80 -1.26 5.84
C THR A 213 0.65 -1.02 4.34
N GLU A 214 1.15 0.09 3.85
CA GLU A 214 1.22 0.40 2.42
C GLU A 214 2.47 1.23 2.13
N PHE A 215 3.12 1.01 0.98
CA PHE A 215 4.07 1.96 0.41
C PHE A 215 3.31 2.98 -0.42
N ALA A 216 2.83 4.04 0.23
CA ALA A 216 2.13 5.14 -0.41
C ALA A 216 3.11 6.01 -1.21
N TRP A 217 2.75 6.38 -2.44
CA TRP A 217 3.57 7.28 -3.25
C TRP A 217 3.77 8.63 -2.54
N SER A 218 5.01 9.14 -2.47
CA SER A 218 5.34 10.42 -1.82
C SER A 218 5.78 11.49 -2.82
N GLN A 219 6.87 11.24 -3.55
CA GLN A 219 7.40 12.19 -4.52
C GLN A 219 8.23 11.48 -5.59
N ALA A 220 8.42 12.14 -6.74
CA ALA A 220 9.33 11.70 -7.78
C ALA A 220 10.47 12.71 -7.92
N LEU A 221 11.70 12.21 -8.02
CA LEU A 221 12.87 13.01 -8.34
C LEU A 221 13.00 13.03 -9.87
N PRO A 222 13.13 14.21 -10.51
CA PRO A 222 13.01 14.38 -11.97
C PRO A 222 14.27 13.93 -12.72
N TYR A 223 14.83 12.78 -12.37
CA TYR A 223 16.05 12.22 -12.94
C TYR A 223 16.15 10.71 -12.76
N GLN A 224 16.95 10.09 -13.63
CA GLN A 224 17.33 8.68 -13.57
C GLN A 224 18.38 8.43 -12.49
N SER A 225 18.49 7.18 -12.05
CA SER A 225 19.47 6.72 -11.07
C SER A 225 19.75 5.22 -11.25
N LEU A 226 20.96 4.79 -10.93
CA LEU A 226 21.35 3.38 -10.93
C LEU A 226 21.28 2.77 -9.52
N ALA A 227 22.06 3.32 -8.60
CA ALA A 227 22.12 2.88 -7.20
C ALA A 227 21.68 4.01 -6.25
N VAL A 228 21.07 3.61 -5.13
CA VAL A 228 20.71 4.51 -4.02
C VAL A 228 21.22 3.90 -2.72
N ASP A 229 22.03 4.63 -1.97
CA ASP A 229 22.53 4.24 -0.65
C ASP A 229 22.09 5.28 0.40
N THR A 230 22.12 4.89 1.67
CA THR A 230 21.77 5.75 2.80
C THR A 230 22.86 5.68 3.87
N PHE A 231 23.07 6.75 4.62
CA PHE A 231 24.03 6.79 5.71
C PHE A 231 23.68 7.86 6.74
N SER A 232 24.06 7.61 7.99
CA SER A 232 23.95 8.58 9.08
C SER A 232 25.27 9.31 9.26
N TYR A 233 25.26 10.64 9.30
CA TYR A 233 26.44 11.46 9.49
C TYR A 233 26.12 12.66 10.39
N LEU A 234 26.85 12.81 11.50
CA LEU A 234 26.60 13.86 12.49
C LEU A 234 25.13 13.87 12.98
N ASP A 235 24.57 12.69 13.25
CA ASP A 235 23.19 12.45 13.70
C ASP A 235 22.07 12.78 12.70
N ASP A 236 22.41 13.21 11.49
CA ASP A 236 21.47 13.38 10.39
C ASP A 236 21.52 12.21 9.40
N GLU A 237 20.39 11.97 8.72
CA GLU A 237 20.24 10.92 7.72
C GLU A 237 20.33 11.48 6.30
N TYR A 238 21.22 10.89 5.50
CA TYR A 238 21.49 11.31 4.13
C TYR A 238 21.27 10.17 3.15
N VAL A 239 20.93 10.54 1.92
CA VAL A 239 20.75 9.59 0.81
C VAL A 239 21.71 9.94 -0.32
N VAL A 240 22.43 8.96 -0.86
CA VAL A 240 23.29 9.13 -2.03
C VAL A 240 22.63 8.47 -3.23
N VAL A 241 22.51 9.19 -4.34
CA VAL A 241 21.93 8.71 -5.59
C VAL A 241 22.96 8.76 -6.70
N ALA A 242 23.30 7.61 -7.28
CA ALA A 242 24.25 7.51 -8.39
C ALA A 242 23.52 7.73 -9.74
N GLN A 243 23.93 8.76 -10.50
CA GLN A 243 23.35 9.08 -11.81
C GLN A 243 24.29 8.66 -12.95
N PRO A 244 23.98 7.58 -13.69
CA PRO A 244 24.92 7.04 -14.67
C PRO A 244 25.16 7.97 -15.87
N PHE A 245 24.15 8.70 -16.34
CA PHE A 245 24.25 9.49 -17.58
C PHE A 245 24.81 10.91 -17.37
N THR A 246 24.54 11.51 -16.22
CA THR A 246 25.07 12.84 -15.86
C THR A 246 26.44 12.74 -15.18
N GLY A 247 26.76 11.57 -14.61
CA GLY A 247 27.98 11.36 -13.86
C GLY A 247 27.98 12.04 -12.49
N LYS A 248 26.82 12.17 -11.84
CA LYS A 248 26.73 12.79 -10.51
C LYS A 248 26.42 11.74 -9.46
N CYS A 249 27.13 11.78 -8.34
CA CYS A 249 26.62 11.27 -7.06
C CYS A 249 25.90 12.43 -6.38
N ILE A 250 24.56 12.37 -6.34
CA ILE A 250 23.72 13.37 -5.69
C ILE A 250 23.58 12.99 -4.22
N PHE A 251 23.86 13.92 -3.31
CA PHE A 251 23.58 13.76 -1.88
C PHE A 251 22.29 14.50 -1.56
N LEU A 252 21.38 13.80 -0.89
CA LEU A 252 20.13 14.36 -0.38
C LEU A 252 20.18 14.41 1.13
N GLU A 253 19.62 15.48 1.68
CA GLU A 253 19.43 15.72 3.11
C GLU A 253 17.93 15.87 3.38
N TRP A 254 17.51 15.48 4.57
CA TRP A 254 16.13 15.62 5.01
C TRP A 254 15.87 17.00 5.61
N ASP A 255 14.86 17.70 5.10
CA ASP A 255 14.36 18.93 5.72
C ASP A 255 13.24 18.62 6.73
N HIS A 256 13.53 18.78 8.02
CA HIS A 256 12.56 18.59 9.10
C HIS A 256 11.43 19.65 9.11
N VAL A 257 11.57 20.77 8.40
CA VAL A 257 10.56 21.83 8.31
C VAL A 257 9.59 21.55 7.15
N GLU A 258 10.10 21.38 5.93
CA GLU A 258 9.26 21.12 4.75
C GLU A 258 8.81 19.67 4.62
N MET A 259 9.42 18.75 5.39
CA MET A 259 9.17 17.32 5.31
C MET A 259 9.47 16.74 3.92
N THR A 260 10.57 17.20 3.30
CA THR A 260 11.03 16.80 1.97
C THR A 260 12.54 16.53 1.92
N PHE A 261 13.00 15.87 0.87
CA PHE A 261 14.42 15.68 0.60
C PHE A 261 14.97 16.82 -0.27
N ARG A 262 16.01 17.51 0.21
CA ARG A 262 16.72 18.59 -0.48
C ARG A 262 18.07 18.11 -1.00
N ASN A 263 18.63 18.79 -2.00
CA ASN A 263 19.97 18.52 -2.51
C ASN A 263 21.01 19.12 -1.55
N TYR A 264 21.84 18.28 -0.95
CA TYR A 264 22.89 18.66 -0.01
C TYR A 264 24.18 19.06 -0.74
N ASP A 265 24.71 18.15 -1.56
CA ASP A 265 25.95 18.34 -2.31
C ASP A 265 26.01 17.36 -3.49
N ASN A 266 26.99 17.50 -4.38
CA ASN A 266 27.20 16.62 -5.51
C ASN A 266 28.68 16.28 -5.72
N ILE A 267 29.00 15.03 -6.01
CA ILE A 267 30.31 14.62 -6.54
C ILE A 267 30.17 14.35 -8.04
N THR A 268 31.06 14.91 -8.86
CA THR A 268 31.10 14.68 -10.31
C THR A 268 32.12 13.59 -10.66
N GLY A 269 31.71 12.63 -11.49
CA GLY A 269 32.51 11.54 -12.00
C GLY A 269 31.93 11.00 -13.29
N THR A 270 32.75 10.65 -14.28
CA THR A 270 32.20 10.17 -15.56
C THR A 270 31.60 8.77 -15.42
N SER A 271 30.34 8.58 -15.84
CA SER A 271 29.68 7.27 -15.84
C SER A 271 29.68 6.56 -14.47
N THR A 272 29.21 7.26 -13.43
CA THR A 272 29.11 6.72 -12.06
C THR A 272 28.12 5.56 -11.97
N VAL A 273 28.56 4.45 -11.38
CA VAL A 273 27.76 3.23 -11.19
C VAL A 273 27.24 3.16 -9.75
N VAL A 274 28.15 3.26 -8.78
CA VAL A 274 27.86 3.16 -7.35
C VAL A 274 28.56 4.30 -6.62
N CYS A 275 27.88 4.88 -5.64
CA CYS A 275 28.39 5.93 -4.77
C CYS A 275 28.23 5.48 -3.31
N LYS A 276 29.15 4.61 -2.85
CA LYS A 276 29.00 3.91 -1.57
C LYS A 276 29.56 4.75 -0.41
N PRO A 277 28.73 5.19 0.55
CA PRO A 277 29.21 5.92 1.72
C PRO A 277 29.82 4.98 2.76
N ILE A 278 30.88 5.43 3.46
CA ILE A 278 31.45 4.76 4.62
C ILE A 278 31.72 5.82 5.69
N VAL A 279 31.23 5.59 6.91
CA VAL A 279 31.47 6.48 8.05
C VAL A 279 32.40 5.77 9.04
N ILE A 280 33.61 6.31 9.21
CA ILE A 280 34.64 5.77 10.10
C ILE A 280 34.93 6.84 11.15
N GLU A 281 34.67 6.54 12.44
CA GLU A 281 35.01 7.42 13.56
C GLU A 281 34.55 8.88 13.35
N THR A 282 33.31 9.08 12.86
CA THR A 282 32.69 10.39 12.49
C THR A 282 33.20 11.07 11.22
N GLN A 283 34.11 10.45 10.47
CA GLN A 283 34.54 10.95 9.16
C GLN A 283 33.81 10.22 8.03
N LEU A 284 33.25 10.99 7.10
CA LEU A 284 32.55 10.45 5.92
C LEU A 284 33.51 10.29 4.74
N TYR A 285 33.51 9.09 4.19
CA TYR A 285 34.19 8.71 2.96
C TYR A 285 33.16 8.24 1.94
N VAL A 286 33.43 8.46 0.66
CA VAL A 286 32.56 8.02 -0.44
C VAL A 286 33.40 7.36 -1.51
N ILE A 287 33.09 6.11 -1.82
CA ILE A 287 33.72 5.36 -2.90
C ILE A 287 32.87 5.55 -4.16
N VAL A 288 33.47 6.12 -5.19
CA VAL A 288 32.80 6.43 -6.46
C VAL A 288 33.31 5.48 -7.53
N ALA A 289 32.51 4.46 -7.83
CA ALA A 289 32.76 3.52 -8.92
C ALA A 289 32.38 4.16 -10.26
N GLN A 290 33.30 4.12 -11.22
CA GLN A 290 33.10 4.70 -12.56
C GLN A 290 33.49 3.70 -13.65
N LEU A 291 32.73 3.69 -14.75
CA LEU A 291 33.09 2.91 -15.94
C LEU A 291 34.13 3.61 -16.83
N PHE A 292 34.30 4.92 -16.65
CA PHE A 292 35.23 5.74 -17.42
C PHE A 292 36.03 6.63 -16.48
N GLY A 293 37.30 6.90 -16.78
CA GLY A 293 38.17 7.76 -15.96
C GLY A 293 38.77 7.10 -14.71
N GLY A 294 38.30 5.91 -14.33
CA GLY A 294 38.75 5.20 -13.13
C GLY A 294 37.91 5.52 -11.90
N SER A 295 37.99 4.66 -10.88
CA SER A 295 37.24 4.84 -9.63
C SER A 295 38.07 5.64 -8.62
N HIS A 296 37.39 6.40 -7.74
CA HIS A 296 38.06 7.31 -6.81
C HIS A 296 37.40 7.27 -5.43
N ILE A 297 38.16 7.66 -4.40
CA ILE A 297 37.68 7.79 -3.02
C ILE A 297 37.72 9.26 -2.62
N TYR A 298 36.58 9.74 -2.13
CA TYR A 298 36.39 11.09 -1.63
C TYR A 298 36.23 11.07 -0.11
N LYS A 299 36.64 12.16 0.53
CA LYS A 299 36.44 12.42 1.96
C LYS A 299 35.65 13.71 2.13
N ARG A 300 34.68 13.72 3.04
CA ARG A 300 33.99 14.94 3.46
C ARG A 300 34.90 15.75 4.37
N ASP A 301 35.15 17.00 4.01
CA ASP A 301 35.82 17.97 4.87
C ASP A 301 34.78 18.87 5.53
N SER A 302 34.66 18.78 6.85
CA SER A 302 33.70 19.56 7.64
C SER A 302 34.06 21.05 7.73
N PHE A 303 35.34 21.42 7.58
CA PHE A 303 35.79 22.81 7.60
C PHE A 303 35.59 23.50 6.26
N ALA A 304 35.94 22.82 5.17
CA ALA A 304 35.76 23.34 3.81
C ALA A 304 34.31 23.18 3.30
N ASN A 305 33.49 22.39 4.01
CA ASN A 305 32.13 22.01 3.64
C ASN A 305 32.04 21.43 2.23
N LYS A 306 33.01 20.58 1.85
CA LYS A 306 33.16 20.01 0.49
C LYS A 306 33.68 18.58 0.52
N PHE A 307 33.45 17.86 -0.57
CA PHE A 307 34.12 16.59 -0.82
C PHE A 307 35.49 16.80 -1.47
N ILE A 308 36.51 16.15 -0.90
CA ILE A 308 37.89 16.19 -1.39
C ILE A 308 38.25 14.81 -1.92
N LYS A 309 38.71 14.73 -3.16
CA LYS A 309 39.29 13.49 -3.71
C LYS A 309 40.61 13.20 -2.99
N ILE A 310 40.69 12.09 -2.26
CA ILE A 310 41.89 11.73 -1.48
C ILE A 310 42.65 10.55 -2.06
N GLN A 311 42.01 9.71 -2.87
CA GLN A 311 42.66 8.50 -3.40
C GLN A 311 42.12 8.09 -4.77
N ASP A 312 43.01 7.59 -5.62
CA ASP A 312 42.74 6.94 -6.89
C ASP A 312 42.76 5.42 -6.73
N ILE A 313 41.77 4.74 -7.31
CA ILE A 313 41.77 3.27 -7.43
C ILE A 313 42.45 2.90 -8.76
N GLU A 314 43.44 2.01 -8.71
CA GLU A 314 44.21 1.59 -9.89
C GLU A 314 43.31 1.06 -11.01
N ILE A 315 43.28 1.79 -12.13
CA ILE A 315 42.43 1.49 -13.31
C ILE A 315 42.71 0.13 -13.96
N LEU A 316 43.91 -0.42 -13.75
CA LEU A 316 44.28 -1.72 -14.31
C LEU A 316 43.67 -2.88 -13.51
N LYS A 317 43.45 -2.68 -12.20
CA LYS A 317 42.85 -3.66 -11.28
C LYS A 317 41.33 -3.62 -11.29
N ILE A 318 40.74 -2.42 -11.28
CA ILE A 318 39.30 -2.21 -11.37
C ILE A 318 38.99 -1.44 -12.66
N ARG A 319 38.29 -2.08 -13.58
CA ARG A 319 37.99 -1.60 -14.93
C ARG A 319 36.50 -1.41 -15.17
N LYS A 320 35.66 -2.36 -14.78
CA LYS A 320 34.21 -2.31 -14.98
C LYS A 320 33.46 -2.63 -13.69
N PRO A 321 33.57 -1.74 -12.67
CA PRO A 321 32.87 -1.94 -11.41
C PRO A 321 31.36 -1.99 -11.65
N ASN A 322 30.68 -2.96 -11.05
CA ASN A 322 29.23 -3.10 -11.14
C ASN A 322 28.53 -2.94 -9.79
N ASP A 323 29.20 -3.35 -8.70
CA ASP A 323 28.66 -3.30 -7.35
C ASP A 323 29.77 -3.00 -6.32
N ILE A 324 29.40 -2.38 -5.19
CA ILE A 324 30.27 -2.14 -4.04
C ILE A 324 29.53 -2.51 -2.76
N GLU A 325 30.14 -3.37 -1.96
CA GLU A 325 29.64 -3.70 -0.63
C GLU A 325 30.67 -3.37 0.45
N THR A 326 30.17 -2.94 1.60
CA THR A 326 31.00 -2.47 2.73
C THR A 326 30.73 -3.31 3.94
N PHE A 327 31.78 -3.68 4.67
CA PHE A 327 31.64 -4.52 5.84
C PHE A 327 32.74 -4.27 6.84
N ARG A 328 32.49 -4.72 8.07
CA ARG A 328 33.44 -4.62 9.18
C ARG A 328 33.67 -6.02 9.73
N ILE A 329 34.93 -6.41 9.89
CA ILE A 329 35.31 -7.66 10.56
C ILE A 329 36.12 -7.26 11.78
N GLU A 330 35.62 -7.61 12.97
CA GLU A 330 36.19 -7.14 14.24
C GLU A 330 36.23 -5.59 14.28
N ASN A 331 37.41 -4.98 14.24
CA ASN A 331 37.57 -3.52 14.21
C ASN A 331 38.03 -2.96 12.88
N ASP A 332 38.27 -3.82 11.88
CA ASP A 332 38.79 -3.42 10.60
C ASP A 332 37.66 -3.16 9.60
N TRP A 333 37.74 -2.02 8.92
CA TRP A 333 36.82 -1.63 7.85
C TRP A 333 37.31 -2.12 6.49
N TYR A 334 36.38 -2.65 5.71
CA TYR A 334 36.63 -3.14 4.37
C TYR A 334 35.53 -2.68 3.42
N PHE A 335 35.90 -2.63 2.14
CA PHE A 335 34.92 -2.67 1.07
C PHE A 335 35.42 -3.61 -0.03
N VAL A 336 34.50 -4.07 -0.86
CA VAL A 336 34.82 -4.92 -2.00
C VAL A 336 34.11 -4.38 -3.24
N VAL A 337 34.81 -4.43 -4.37
CA VAL A 337 34.28 -3.94 -5.65
C VAL A 337 34.15 -5.13 -6.60
N ALA A 338 32.93 -5.45 -7.01
CA ALA A 338 32.68 -6.46 -8.02
C ALA A 338 33.04 -5.90 -9.42
N ASP A 339 33.91 -6.59 -10.16
CA ASP A 339 34.30 -6.20 -11.51
C ASP A 339 33.70 -7.14 -12.57
N SER A 340 32.93 -6.55 -13.48
CA SER A 340 32.24 -7.28 -14.55
C SER A 340 33.10 -7.54 -15.78
N SER A 341 34.36 -7.10 -15.78
CA SER A 341 35.35 -7.40 -16.82
C SER A 341 36.19 -8.61 -16.44
N LYS A 342 36.72 -9.32 -17.44
CA LYS A 342 37.61 -10.46 -17.18
C LYS A 342 39.00 -10.04 -16.67
N ALA A 343 39.44 -8.84 -17.02
CA ALA A 343 40.82 -8.38 -16.75
C ALA A 343 40.92 -7.58 -15.46
N GLY A 344 39.83 -6.97 -14.99
CA GLY A 344 39.71 -6.47 -13.63
C GLY A 344 39.29 -7.61 -12.72
N PHE A 345 39.86 -7.69 -11.52
CA PHE A 345 39.49 -8.73 -10.56
C PHE A 345 38.73 -8.09 -9.42
N THR A 346 37.67 -8.75 -8.96
CA THR A 346 36.95 -8.34 -7.75
C THR A 346 37.93 -8.21 -6.60
N THR A 347 38.02 -7.03 -6.01
CA THR A 347 39.10 -6.72 -5.06
C THR A 347 38.54 -6.17 -3.76
N VAL A 348 38.96 -6.78 -2.65
CA VAL A 348 38.74 -6.34 -1.28
C VAL A 348 39.80 -5.30 -0.92
N TYR A 349 39.37 -4.19 -0.36
CA TYR A 349 40.21 -3.12 0.16
C TYR A 349 40.06 -3.01 1.67
N LYS A 350 41.16 -2.73 2.37
CA LYS A 350 41.22 -2.56 3.83
C LYS A 350 41.56 -1.12 4.20
N TRP A 351 40.85 -0.58 5.19
CA TRP A 351 41.18 0.69 5.83
C TRP A 351 42.45 0.56 6.69
N ASN A 352 43.39 1.50 6.55
CA ASN A 352 44.63 1.51 7.35
C ASN A 352 44.82 2.77 8.21
N GLY A 353 43.78 3.59 8.36
CA GLY A 353 43.84 4.86 9.10
C GLY A 353 43.98 6.12 8.22
N ASN A 354 44.49 5.99 7.00
CA ASN A 354 44.62 7.13 6.07
C ASN A 354 43.83 6.94 4.77
N GLY A 355 43.76 5.70 4.28
CA GLY A 355 43.08 5.37 3.04
C GLY A 355 42.75 3.88 2.95
N PHE A 356 42.34 3.45 1.78
CA PHE A 356 41.94 2.07 1.52
C PHE A 356 42.88 1.40 0.53
N TYR A 357 43.47 0.27 0.90
CA TYR A 357 44.48 -0.40 0.10
C TYR A 357 44.07 -1.82 -0.22
N SER A 358 44.51 -2.33 -1.38
CA SER A 358 44.18 -3.68 -1.83
C SER A 358 44.62 -4.70 -0.78
N HIS A 359 43.67 -5.54 -0.37
CA HIS A 359 43.86 -6.57 0.66
C HIS A 359 43.80 -7.96 0.05
N GLN A 360 42.87 -8.20 -0.88
CA GLN A 360 42.71 -9.47 -1.56
C GLN A 360 42.01 -9.31 -2.91
N SER A 361 42.46 -10.01 -3.95
CA SER A 361 41.68 -10.19 -5.19
C SER A 361 41.01 -11.56 -5.20
N LEU A 362 39.78 -11.61 -5.71
CA LEU A 362 38.91 -12.78 -5.78
C LEU A 362 38.51 -13.07 -7.22
N HIS A 363 38.14 -14.32 -7.48
CA HIS A 363 37.46 -14.76 -8.70
C HIS A 363 38.09 -14.30 -10.03
N ALA A 364 39.42 -14.44 -10.14
CA ALA A 364 40.17 -14.03 -11.34
C ALA A 364 39.54 -14.56 -12.64
N TRP A 365 39.48 -13.71 -13.67
CA TRP A 365 38.93 -14.01 -15.01
C TRP A 365 37.41 -14.19 -15.12
N HIS A 366 36.67 -13.95 -14.04
CA HIS A 366 35.21 -13.99 -14.04
C HIS A 366 34.62 -12.62 -14.32
N ARG A 367 33.29 -12.56 -14.51
CA ARG A 367 32.55 -11.33 -14.75
C ARG A 367 31.59 -11.14 -13.59
N ASP A 368 32.11 -10.65 -12.48
CA ASP A 368 31.34 -10.51 -11.25
C ASP A 368 30.36 -9.34 -11.39
N THR A 369 29.11 -9.61 -11.05
CA THR A 369 28.00 -8.65 -11.19
C THR A 369 27.62 -8.06 -9.84
N ASP A 370 27.75 -8.80 -8.76
CA ASP A 370 27.28 -8.38 -7.43
C ASP A 370 28.11 -9.07 -6.36
N VAL A 371 28.25 -8.40 -5.22
CA VAL A 371 28.94 -8.92 -4.06
C VAL A 371 28.10 -8.70 -2.81
N GLU A 372 27.92 -9.77 -2.04
CA GLU A 372 27.10 -9.73 -0.84
C GLU A 372 27.89 -10.19 0.38
N TYR A 373 27.95 -9.33 1.38
CA TYR A 373 28.49 -9.67 2.69
C TYR A 373 27.40 -10.21 3.60
N LEU A 374 27.69 -11.32 4.29
CA LEU A 374 26.80 -11.88 5.29
C LEU A 374 27.54 -12.63 6.39
N GLU A 375 26.95 -12.66 7.57
CA GLU A 375 27.45 -13.42 8.70
C GLU A 375 26.59 -14.66 8.95
N ILE A 376 27.17 -15.83 8.73
CA ILE A 376 26.45 -17.11 8.77
C ILE A 376 26.77 -17.85 10.07
N PRO A 377 25.76 -18.37 10.80
CA PRO A 377 25.99 -19.21 11.97
C PRO A 377 26.57 -20.56 11.55
N ARG A 378 27.72 -20.93 12.14
CA ARG A 378 28.35 -22.23 11.92
C ARG A 378 27.98 -23.21 13.02
N MET A 379 27.46 -24.37 12.63
CA MET A 379 27.28 -25.50 13.53
C MET A 379 28.63 -26.21 13.77
N PRO A 380 28.93 -26.67 14.99
CA PRO A 380 28.07 -26.68 16.19
C PRO A 380 28.17 -25.42 17.08
N HIS A 381 29.11 -24.51 16.81
CA HIS A 381 29.51 -23.48 17.77
C HIS A 381 28.61 -22.23 17.84
N ARG A 382 27.55 -22.10 17.02
CA ARG A 382 26.62 -20.95 16.91
C ARG A 382 27.27 -19.57 16.67
N ALA A 383 28.60 -19.46 16.73
CA ALA A 383 29.32 -18.26 16.34
C ALA A 383 29.07 -17.97 14.86
N ARG A 384 28.77 -16.71 14.56
CA ARG A 384 28.64 -16.26 13.18
C ARG A 384 30.02 -16.00 12.60
N THR A 385 30.22 -16.44 11.37
CA THR A 385 31.47 -16.25 10.65
C THR A 385 31.22 -15.40 9.40
N PRO A 386 32.10 -14.42 9.09
CA PRO A 386 31.94 -13.60 7.91
C PRO A 386 32.09 -14.40 6.60
N HIS A 387 31.23 -14.12 5.64
CA HIS A 387 31.25 -14.69 4.30
C HIS A 387 31.03 -13.60 3.25
N LEU A 388 31.52 -13.86 2.04
CA LEU A 388 31.18 -13.10 0.84
C LEU A 388 30.53 -14.04 -0.18
N ILE A 389 29.47 -13.60 -0.84
CA ILE A 389 28.89 -14.28 -2.00
C ILE A 389 29.17 -13.42 -3.23
N LEU A 390 29.76 -14.00 -4.27
CA LEU A 390 29.92 -13.37 -5.58
C LEU A 390 28.95 -13.98 -6.57
N SER A 391 28.24 -13.12 -7.29
CA SER A 391 27.45 -13.51 -8.47
C SER A 391 28.23 -13.14 -9.74
N SER A 392 28.18 -13.99 -10.77
CA SER A 392 28.90 -13.74 -12.02
C SER A 392 28.10 -14.21 -13.23
N SER A 393 28.28 -13.54 -14.37
CA SER A 393 27.54 -13.84 -15.60
C SER A 393 27.73 -15.31 -16.05
N SER A 394 26.63 -16.01 -16.28
CA SER A 394 26.60 -17.42 -16.72
C SER A 394 27.39 -18.38 -15.82
N GLN A 395 27.42 -18.11 -14.52
CA GLN A 395 28.05 -18.94 -13.49
C GLN A 395 27.10 -19.17 -12.31
N ARG A 396 27.50 -20.07 -11.40
CA ARG A 396 26.88 -20.25 -10.09
C ARG A 396 27.43 -19.21 -9.11
N PRO A 397 26.62 -18.71 -8.15
CA PRO A 397 27.13 -17.91 -7.05
C PRO A 397 28.18 -18.67 -6.24
N VAL A 398 29.25 -17.98 -5.88
CA VAL A 398 30.37 -18.54 -5.13
C VAL A 398 30.41 -17.91 -3.74
N MET A 399 30.39 -18.74 -2.71
CA MET A 399 30.48 -18.32 -1.32
C MET A 399 31.90 -18.52 -0.80
N TYR A 400 32.53 -17.45 -0.31
CA TYR A 400 33.83 -17.45 0.35
C TYR A 400 33.66 -17.31 1.87
N GLN A 401 34.54 -17.97 2.61
CA GLN A 401 34.58 -17.92 4.07
C GLN A 401 35.79 -17.12 4.56
N TRP A 402 35.58 -16.22 5.51
CA TRP A 402 36.68 -15.53 6.19
C TRP A 402 37.53 -16.50 7.02
N ASN A 403 38.84 -16.53 6.75
CA ASN A 403 39.80 -17.29 7.52
C ASN A 403 40.61 -16.34 8.41
N LYS A 404 40.34 -16.39 9.72
CA LYS A 404 41.00 -15.55 10.73
C LYS A 404 42.53 -15.79 10.82
N GLY A 405 43.01 -16.99 10.50
CA GLY A 405 44.44 -17.33 10.59
C GLY A 405 45.30 -16.64 9.53
N ILE A 406 44.75 -16.43 8.34
CA ILE A 406 45.43 -15.73 7.23
C ILE A 406 44.86 -14.33 6.95
N GLN A 407 43.79 -13.94 7.66
CA GLN A 407 43.05 -12.70 7.45
C GLN A 407 42.57 -12.50 6.00
N LEU A 408 42.13 -13.57 5.33
CA LEU A 408 41.67 -13.53 3.94
C LEU A 408 40.43 -14.42 3.77
N PHE A 409 39.65 -14.15 2.73
CA PHE A 409 38.54 -15.01 2.29
C PHE A 409 39.08 -16.23 1.53
N ALA A 410 38.64 -17.43 1.90
CA ALA A 410 39.10 -18.70 1.35
C ALA A 410 37.94 -19.73 1.31
N ASN A 411 38.25 -20.99 1.00
CA ASN A 411 37.31 -22.12 1.04
C ASN A 411 36.04 -21.87 0.21
N GLN A 412 36.22 -21.50 -1.06
CA GLN A 412 35.10 -21.20 -1.93
C GLN A 412 34.20 -22.41 -2.16
N THR A 413 32.89 -22.21 -2.08
CA THR A 413 31.87 -23.23 -2.38
C THR A 413 30.78 -22.65 -3.26
N ASP A 414 30.39 -23.38 -4.31
CA ASP A 414 29.29 -22.96 -5.18
C ASP A 414 27.95 -23.18 -4.49
N ILE A 415 27.00 -22.26 -4.71
CA ILE A 415 25.59 -22.50 -4.41
C ILE A 415 25.02 -23.36 -5.56
N PRO A 416 24.56 -24.60 -5.30
CA PRO A 416 24.10 -25.49 -6.34
C PRO A 416 22.70 -25.12 -6.85
N ASN A 417 22.34 -25.59 -8.05
CA ASN A 417 21.01 -25.40 -8.67
C ASN A 417 20.62 -23.93 -8.91
N THR A 418 21.63 -23.07 -9.07
CA THR A 418 21.48 -21.62 -9.22
C THR A 418 22.42 -21.08 -10.29
N GLU A 419 22.13 -21.34 -11.57
CA GLU A 419 22.87 -20.75 -12.69
C GLU A 419 22.42 -19.32 -13.00
N ASP A 420 23.34 -18.51 -13.52
CA ASP A 420 23.10 -17.16 -14.08
C ASP A 420 22.34 -16.22 -13.13
N VAL A 421 22.74 -16.26 -11.86
CA VAL A 421 22.25 -15.33 -10.84
C VAL A 421 22.94 -13.98 -11.05
N TYR A 422 22.14 -12.92 -11.08
CA TYR A 422 22.62 -11.55 -11.24
C TYR A 422 23.14 -10.96 -9.92
N ALA A 423 22.38 -11.14 -8.84
CA ALA A 423 22.69 -10.58 -7.53
C ALA A 423 22.12 -11.41 -6.38
N VAL A 424 22.77 -11.34 -5.22
CA VAL A 424 22.33 -11.96 -3.97
C VAL A 424 22.14 -10.88 -2.91
N LYS A 425 21.01 -10.90 -2.20
CA LYS A 425 20.82 -10.05 -1.01
C LYS A 425 20.27 -10.88 0.15
N HIS A 426 20.86 -10.75 1.33
CA HIS A 426 20.47 -11.54 2.50
C HIS A 426 19.48 -10.81 3.42
N PHE A 427 18.76 -11.59 4.22
CA PHE A 427 17.93 -11.08 5.31
C PHE A 427 17.81 -12.10 6.43
N THR A 428 17.36 -11.66 7.61
CA THR A 428 17.22 -12.54 8.77
C THR A 428 15.84 -12.45 9.38
N VAL A 429 15.21 -13.61 9.59
CA VAL A 429 13.92 -13.70 10.29
C VAL A 429 14.05 -14.73 11.40
N ARG A 430 13.69 -14.35 12.64
CA ARG A 430 13.76 -15.21 13.83
C ARG A 430 15.16 -15.84 14.05
N GLY A 431 16.22 -15.14 13.65
CA GLY A 431 17.62 -15.59 13.77
C GLY A 431 18.11 -16.50 12.63
N ASP A 432 17.22 -16.99 11.78
CA ASP A 432 17.56 -17.75 10.58
C ASP A 432 18.00 -16.80 9.46
N VAL A 433 19.01 -17.22 8.69
CA VAL A 433 19.55 -16.45 7.56
C VAL A 433 18.93 -16.95 6.26
N TYR A 434 18.45 -16.01 5.45
CA TYR A 434 17.87 -16.25 4.14
C TYR A 434 18.58 -15.39 3.09
N ILE A 435 18.49 -15.81 1.84
CA ILE A 435 18.98 -15.05 0.69
C ILE A 435 17.94 -14.98 -0.42
N CYS A 436 17.87 -13.82 -1.06
CA CYS A 436 17.15 -13.57 -2.31
C CYS A 436 18.15 -13.64 -3.47
N LEU A 437 17.89 -14.53 -4.43
CA LEU A 437 18.67 -14.67 -5.66
C LEU A 437 17.90 -14.04 -6.82
N THR A 438 18.51 -13.05 -7.46
CA THR A 438 17.90 -12.32 -8.58
C THR A 438 18.32 -12.93 -9.91
N ARG A 439 17.38 -13.10 -10.83
CA ARG A 439 17.67 -13.42 -12.24
C ARG A 439 16.95 -12.46 -13.16
N PHE A 440 17.56 -12.13 -14.29
CA PHE A 440 16.92 -11.30 -15.30
C PHE A 440 15.67 -11.96 -15.90
N ILE A 441 15.78 -13.22 -16.30
CA ILE A 441 14.68 -14.04 -16.82
C ILE A 441 14.67 -15.42 -16.13
N GLY A 442 13.55 -16.14 -16.26
CA GLY A 442 13.33 -17.40 -15.54
C GLY A 442 12.77 -17.11 -14.14
N ASP A 443 13.28 -17.79 -13.12
CA ASP A 443 12.78 -17.65 -11.75
C ASP A 443 13.85 -17.11 -10.81
N SER A 444 13.53 -16.03 -10.10
CA SER A 444 14.25 -15.60 -8.90
C SER A 444 13.89 -16.53 -7.75
N LYS A 445 14.80 -16.69 -6.78
CA LYS A 445 14.65 -17.67 -5.69
C LYS A 445 14.82 -17.03 -4.33
N VAL A 446 14.18 -17.62 -3.33
CA VAL A 446 14.48 -17.38 -1.92
C VAL A 446 14.97 -18.68 -1.32
N MET A 447 16.09 -18.63 -0.62
CA MET A 447 16.71 -19.79 0.00
C MET A 447 16.99 -19.53 1.49
N LYS A 448 16.97 -20.60 2.29
CA LYS A 448 17.26 -20.58 3.74
C LYS A 448 18.58 -21.28 4.03
N TRP A 449 19.42 -20.71 4.88
CA TRP A 449 20.62 -21.38 5.38
C TRP A 449 20.26 -22.52 6.35
N ALA A 450 20.74 -23.73 6.08
CA ALA A 450 20.48 -24.93 6.86
C ALA A 450 21.70 -25.46 7.63
N GLY A 451 22.72 -24.62 7.84
CA GLY A 451 23.92 -24.97 8.61
C GLY A 451 25.13 -25.37 7.76
N SER A 452 24.91 -26.00 6.60
CA SER A 452 25.98 -26.37 5.65
C SER A 452 25.73 -25.86 4.23
N ALA A 453 24.47 -25.65 3.85
CA ALA A 453 24.09 -25.19 2.53
C ALA A 453 22.77 -24.38 2.58
N PHE A 454 22.50 -23.67 1.50
CA PHE A 454 21.21 -23.02 1.27
C PHE A 454 20.19 -24.00 0.67
N LEU A 455 18.97 -24.00 1.20
CA LEU A 455 17.84 -24.80 0.74
C LEU A 455 16.77 -23.93 0.10
N ASP A 456 16.18 -24.38 -1.02
CA ASP A 456 15.09 -23.68 -1.70
C ASP A 456 13.88 -23.50 -0.76
N VAL A 457 13.35 -22.27 -0.65
CA VAL A 457 12.11 -21.95 0.08
C VAL A 457 10.96 -21.70 -0.90
N GLN A 458 11.18 -20.82 -1.86
CA GLN A 458 10.20 -20.46 -2.89
C GLN A 458 10.84 -19.85 -4.12
N ARG A 459 10.05 -19.69 -5.17
CA ARG A 459 10.46 -19.14 -6.46
C ARG A 459 9.45 -18.11 -6.94
N MET A 460 9.93 -17.08 -7.65
CA MET A 460 9.13 -16.01 -8.23
C MET A 460 9.53 -15.79 -9.70
N PRO A 461 8.56 -15.76 -10.64
CA PRO A 461 8.86 -15.48 -12.03
C PRO A 461 9.50 -14.10 -12.20
N SER A 462 10.64 -14.06 -12.89
CA SER A 462 11.39 -12.84 -13.17
C SER A 462 11.16 -12.40 -14.61
N ARG A 463 10.70 -11.15 -14.76
CA ARG A 463 10.36 -10.54 -16.05
C ARG A 463 11.26 -9.32 -16.27
N GLY A 464 12.52 -9.59 -16.64
CA GLY A 464 13.54 -8.56 -16.73
C GLY A 464 13.90 -8.01 -15.35
N ALA A 465 14.12 -8.87 -14.36
CA ALA A 465 14.39 -8.44 -12.98
C ALA A 465 15.87 -8.14 -12.77
N MET A 466 16.17 -6.93 -12.31
CA MET A 466 17.54 -6.49 -11.98
C MET A 466 17.76 -6.36 -10.47
N VAL A 467 16.70 -6.48 -9.68
CA VAL A 467 16.77 -6.37 -8.21
C VAL A 467 15.74 -7.27 -7.56
N PHE A 468 16.15 -7.98 -6.52
CA PHE A 468 15.26 -8.67 -5.59
C PHE A 468 15.71 -8.36 -4.16
N GLN A 469 15.26 -7.21 -3.66
CA GLN A 469 15.79 -6.62 -2.43
C GLN A 469 14.90 -6.98 -1.23
N PRO A 470 15.41 -7.72 -0.23
CA PRO A 470 14.75 -7.82 1.05
C PRO A 470 14.91 -6.53 1.86
N LEU A 471 13.85 -6.12 2.55
CA LEU A 471 13.80 -4.89 3.34
C LEU A 471 13.04 -5.15 4.64
N GLN A 472 13.56 -4.68 5.76
CA GLN A 472 12.85 -4.71 7.03
C GLN A 472 12.43 -3.30 7.41
N VAL A 473 11.12 -3.09 7.56
CA VAL A 473 10.55 -1.83 8.05
C VAL A 473 9.80 -2.14 9.35
N GLU A 474 10.27 -1.55 10.46
CA GLU A 474 9.82 -1.93 11.80
C GLU A 474 9.92 -3.46 12.02
N ASN A 475 8.79 -4.11 12.30
CA ASN A 475 8.69 -5.54 12.52
C ASN A 475 8.30 -6.32 11.25
N TYR A 476 8.11 -5.64 10.11
CA TYR A 476 7.67 -6.25 8.87
C TYR A 476 8.86 -6.54 7.96
N GLN A 477 8.99 -7.81 7.56
CA GLN A 477 9.94 -8.23 6.54
C GLN A 477 9.25 -8.20 5.17
N TYR A 478 9.77 -7.38 4.27
CA TYR A 478 9.36 -7.31 2.87
C TYR A 478 10.45 -7.87 1.96
N ALA A 479 10.07 -8.16 0.71
CA ALA A 479 11.01 -8.31 -0.38
C ALA A 479 10.41 -7.71 -1.66
N ILE A 480 11.19 -6.91 -2.38
CA ILE A 480 10.72 -6.19 -3.57
C ILE A 480 11.44 -6.76 -4.79
N LEU A 481 10.67 -7.38 -5.68
CA LEU A 481 11.16 -7.92 -6.95
C LEU A 481 10.86 -6.90 -8.06
N GLY A 482 11.91 -6.25 -8.55
CA GLY A 482 11.83 -5.32 -9.66
C GLY A 482 11.57 -6.01 -10.99
N SER A 483 10.93 -5.32 -11.93
CA SER A 483 10.67 -5.84 -13.27
C SER A 483 10.79 -4.73 -14.32
N ASP A 484 11.56 -4.98 -15.38
CA ASP A 484 11.65 -4.08 -16.53
C ASP A 484 10.48 -4.26 -17.51
N TYR A 485 9.78 -5.41 -17.48
CA TYR A 485 8.70 -5.76 -18.42
C TYR A 485 7.28 -5.73 -17.82
N SER A 486 7.13 -5.61 -16.50
CA SER A 486 5.84 -5.60 -15.81
C SER A 486 5.92 -4.78 -14.52
N PHE A 487 4.87 -4.81 -13.70
CA PHE A 487 4.89 -4.14 -12.40
C PHE A 487 5.95 -4.74 -11.47
N THR A 488 6.53 -3.89 -10.64
CA THR A 488 7.39 -4.33 -9.52
C THR A 488 6.49 -4.94 -8.46
N GLN A 489 6.80 -6.16 -8.02
CA GLN A 489 6.01 -6.85 -7.00
C GLN A 489 6.67 -6.72 -5.64
N VAL A 490 5.93 -6.15 -4.67
CA VAL A 490 6.27 -6.18 -3.25
C VAL A 490 5.65 -7.41 -2.63
N TYR A 491 6.44 -8.13 -1.85
CA TYR A 491 6.03 -9.26 -1.04
C TYR A 491 6.19 -8.93 0.44
N ASN A 492 5.34 -9.50 1.29
CA ASN A 492 5.51 -9.49 2.75
C ASN A 492 5.78 -10.92 3.25
N TRP A 493 6.50 -11.04 4.36
CA TRP A 493 6.82 -12.34 4.97
C TRP A 493 5.63 -12.87 5.78
N ASP A 494 5.09 -14.02 5.37
CA ASP A 494 4.09 -14.76 6.12
C ASP A 494 4.79 -15.68 7.12
N SER A 495 4.63 -15.37 8.42
CA SER A 495 5.26 -16.10 9.51
C SER A 495 4.73 -17.52 9.71
N GLU A 496 3.48 -17.80 9.32
CA GLU A 496 2.88 -19.12 9.45
C GLU A 496 3.32 -20.03 8.31
N LYS A 497 3.34 -19.47 7.09
CA LYS A 497 3.74 -20.19 5.87
C LYS A 497 5.26 -20.22 5.67
N ALA A 498 6.01 -19.46 6.47
CA ALA A 498 7.46 -19.27 6.37
C ALA A 498 7.92 -18.92 4.93
N LYS A 499 7.16 -18.05 4.26
CA LYS A 499 7.37 -17.65 2.87
C LYS A 499 6.84 -16.24 2.62
N PHE A 500 7.36 -15.60 1.58
CA PHE A 500 6.85 -14.36 1.03
C PHE A 500 5.51 -14.57 0.29
N VAL A 501 4.52 -13.74 0.59
CA VAL A 501 3.24 -13.66 -0.13
C VAL A 501 3.08 -12.28 -0.78
N LYS A 502 2.29 -12.19 -1.85
CA LYS A 502 2.10 -10.93 -2.58
C LYS A 502 1.46 -9.90 -1.65
N PHE A 503 1.94 -8.66 -1.72
CA PHE A 503 1.50 -7.59 -0.83
C PHE A 503 1.00 -6.37 -1.61
N GLN A 504 1.86 -5.75 -2.42
CA GLN A 504 1.55 -4.54 -3.18
C GLN A 504 2.25 -4.59 -4.54
N GLU A 505 1.73 -3.87 -5.53
CA GLU A 505 2.39 -3.65 -6.82
C GLU A 505 2.83 -2.19 -6.95
N LEU A 506 4.09 -1.97 -7.34
CA LEU A 506 4.67 -0.66 -7.59
C LEU A 506 4.90 -0.46 -9.09
N ASN A 507 4.77 0.78 -9.55
CA ASN A 507 4.99 1.15 -10.95
C ASN A 507 6.24 2.03 -11.10
N VAL A 508 7.38 1.37 -11.25
CA VAL A 508 8.70 2.00 -11.42
C VAL A 508 9.29 1.51 -12.73
N GLN A 509 9.75 2.43 -13.58
CA GLN A 509 10.34 2.07 -14.87
C GLN A 509 11.77 1.58 -14.67
N ALA A 510 12.05 0.34 -15.08
CA ALA A 510 13.39 -0.25 -15.03
C ALA A 510 14.09 -0.07 -13.66
N PRO A 511 13.55 -0.67 -12.57
CA PRO A 511 14.09 -0.50 -11.23
C PRO A 511 15.49 -1.12 -11.10
N ARG A 512 16.38 -0.50 -10.33
CA ARG A 512 17.77 -0.98 -10.15
C ARG A 512 18.17 -1.21 -8.69
N SER A 513 17.53 -0.53 -7.75
CA SER A 513 17.75 -0.67 -6.31
C SER A 513 16.51 -0.21 -5.55
N PHE A 514 16.31 -0.76 -4.36
CA PHE A 514 15.27 -0.36 -3.42
C PHE A 514 15.93 -0.12 -2.05
N THR A 515 15.80 1.08 -1.49
CA THR A 515 16.55 1.44 -0.28
C THR A 515 15.62 2.03 0.76
N ARG A 516 15.65 1.48 1.97
CA ARG A 516 14.90 1.99 3.11
C ARG A 516 15.66 3.15 3.74
N VAL A 517 14.94 4.24 3.99
CA VAL A 517 15.43 5.40 4.75
C VAL A 517 14.51 5.59 5.95
N THR A 518 15.07 5.82 7.14
CA THR A 518 14.28 5.97 8.38
C THR A 518 14.69 7.25 9.09
N ILE A 519 13.74 8.16 9.26
CA ILE A 519 13.97 9.50 9.83
C ILE A 519 12.82 9.80 10.78
N ASP A 520 13.08 10.08 12.06
CA ASP A 520 12.06 10.47 13.05
C ASP A 520 10.82 9.55 13.07
N LYS A 521 11.02 8.23 13.06
CA LYS A 521 9.96 7.19 12.96
C LYS A 521 9.15 7.20 11.65
N ARG A 522 9.55 7.99 10.67
CA ARG A 522 9.03 7.93 9.31
C ARG A 522 9.91 7.00 8.49
N HIS A 523 9.26 6.15 7.72
CA HIS A 523 9.93 5.18 6.88
C HIS A 523 9.66 5.51 5.42
N PHE A 524 10.74 5.69 4.67
CA PHE A 524 10.71 5.95 3.24
C PHE A 524 11.33 4.79 2.48
N LEU A 525 10.84 4.57 1.27
CA LEU A 525 11.39 3.62 0.31
C LEU A 525 11.78 4.40 -0.95
N PHE A 526 13.08 4.41 -1.24
CA PHE A 526 13.60 4.92 -2.50
C PHE A 526 13.64 3.80 -3.53
N ALA A 527 13.13 4.08 -4.73
CA ALA A 527 13.16 3.18 -5.87
C ALA A 527 13.94 3.85 -7.01
N SER A 528 15.14 3.35 -7.28
CA SER A 528 15.97 3.86 -8.36
C SER A 528 15.39 3.48 -9.72
N SER A 529 15.41 4.41 -10.69
CA SER A 529 14.89 4.16 -12.04
C SER A 529 15.96 4.40 -13.10
N PHE A 530 16.27 3.38 -13.89
CA PHE A 530 17.28 3.49 -14.94
C PHE A 530 16.83 4.34 -16.13
N LYS A 531 15.53 4.33 -16.44
CA LYS A 531 14.96 5.00 -17.63
C LYS A 531 13.97 6.11 -17.29
N GLY A 532 13.20 5.94 -16.23
CA GLY A 532 12.19 6.90 -15.78
C GLY A 532 12.72 7.80 -14.65
N THR A 533 11.80 8.26 -13.81
CA THR A 533 12.11 9.07 -12.63
C THR A 533 12.34 8.19 -11.42
N THR A 534 13.32 8.56 -10.60
CA THR A 534 13.55 7.95 -9.28
C THR A 534 12.36 8.28 -8.38
N GLN A 535 11.80 7.31 -7.67
CA GLN A 535 10.59 7.49 -6.88
C GLN A 535 10.85 7.30 -5.40
N ILE A 536 10.11 8.04 -4.57
CA ILE A 536 10.13 7.92 -3.11
C ILE A 536 8.72 7.59 -2.66
N TYR A 537 8.60 6.54 -1.85
CA TYR A 537 7.38 6.11 -1.19
C TYR A 537 7.49 6.33 0.31
N LYS A 538 6.36 6.56 0.96
CA LYS A 538 6.19 6.56 2.42
C LYS A 538 5.57 5.23 2.82
N HIS A 539 6.17 4.56 3.79
CA HIS A 539 5.54 3.41 4.43
C HIS A 539 4.59 3.93 5.51
N VAL A 540 3.30 3.61 5.36
CA VAL A 540 2.22 4.09 6.22
C VAL A 540 1.39 2.92 6.73
N ILE A 541 0.82 3.08 7.92
CA ILE A 541 -0.14 2.14 8.49
C ILE A 541 -1.53 2.55 8.01
N VAL A 542 -2.29 1.59 7.47
CA VAL A 542 -3.65 1.78 6.94
C VAL A 542 -4.60 0.89 7.73
N ASP A 543 -5.61 1.51 8.34
CA ASP A 543 -6.71 0.80 9.01
C ASP A 543 -7.87 0.61 8.03
N LEU A 544 -8.06 -0.64 7.58
CA LEU A 544 -9.11 -1.05 6.65
C LEU A 544 -10.48 -1.21 7.33
N SER A 545 -10.58 -1.03 8.64
CA SER A 545 -11.85 -1.07 9.37
C SER A 545 -12.55 0.29 9.49
N ALA A 546 -11.92 1.34 8.95
CA ALA A 546 -12.35 2.73 9.07
C ALA A 546 -13.73 3.01 8.47
#